data_AF-A0A2G1WZC5-F1
#
_entry.id   AF-A0A2G1WZC5-F1
#
_cell.length_a   1.000
_cell.length_b   1.000
_cell.length_c   1.000
_cell.angle_alpha   90.00
_cell.angle_beta   90.00
_cell.angle_gamma   90.00
#
_symmetry.space_group_name_H-M   'P 1'
#
loop_
_entity.id
_entity.type
_entity.pdbx_description
1 polymer ?
#
loop_
_entity_poly.entity_id
_entity_poly.type
_entity_poly.pdbx_seq_one_letter_code
_entity_poly.pdbx_strand_id
1 'polypeptide(L)'
;MLSKADEVGADGLAAAVEAYEGAVVDLDPRDAPVVDALDAFIDETQDVVTGTATVKVSGGNCRVVARDSEYAVYSEEMASFNTEDVA
;
A
#
# COMPACT_ATOMS: atom_id res chain seq x y z
N MET A 1 -19.78 53.18 -13.03
CA MET A 1 -20.45 52.29 -12.06
C MET A 1 -19.94 50.88 -12.29
N LEU A 2 -18.77 50.55 -11.74
CA LEU A 2 -18.39 49.15 -11.52
C LEU A 2 -18.74 48.86 -10.07
N SER A 3 -19.91 48.27 -9.84
CA SER A 3 -20.33 47.86 -8.50
C SER A 3 -19.41 46.76 -8.00
N LYS A 4 -19.07 46.83 -6.71
CA LYS A 4 -18.24 45.89 -5.93
C LYS A 4 -18.76 44.43 -5.93
N ALA A 5 -18.78 43.79 -7.09
CA ALA A 5 -19.26 42.42 -7.24
C ALA A 5 -18.14 41.37 -7.17
N ASP A 6 -16.90 41.75 -6.84
CA ASP A 6 -15.74 40.84 -6.97
C ASP A 6 -14.76 40.88 -5.79
N GLU A 7 -15.27 41.03 -4.56
CA GLU A 7 -14.47 40.71 -3.37
C GLU A 7 -15.09 39.47 -2.69
N VAL A 8 -14.75 38.28 -3.21
CA VAL A 8 -14.87 37.07 -2.40
C VAL A 8 -13.77 37.18 -1.34
N GLY A 9 -14.15 37.55 -0.12
CA GLY A 9 -13.23 37.59 1.01
C GLY A 9 -12.57 36.22 1.22
N ALA A 10 -11.36 36.20 1.77
CA ALA A 10 -10.58 34.98 1.98
C ALA A 10 -11.36 33.88 2.71
N ASP A 11 -12.24 34.26 3.64
CA ASP A 11 -13.12 33.34 4.38
C ASP A 11 -14.15 32.65 3.46
N GLY A 12 -14.69 33.38 2.48
CA GLY A 12 -15.63 32.83 1.50
C GLY A 12 -14.95 31.91 0.49
N LEU A 13 -13.69 32.18 0.15
CA LEU A 13 -12.88 31.30 -0.70
C LEU A 13 -12.48 30.02 0.05
N ALA A 14 -12.07 30.13 1.31
CA ALA A 14 -11.72 28.97 2.15
C ALA A 14 -12.92 28.03 2.33
N ALA A 15 -14.11 28.56 2.63
CA ALA A 15 -15.32 27.77 2.74
C ALA A 15 -15.72 27.09 1.41
N ALA A 16 -15.49 27.76 0.27
CA ALA A 16 -15.76 27.18 -1.03
C ALA A 16 -14.76 26.06 -1.39
N VAL A 17 -13.48 26.20 -1.00
CA VAL A 17 -12.47 25.16 -1.16
C VAL A 17 -12.78 23.96 -0.27
N GLU A 18 -13.13 24.17 1.00
CA GLU A 18 -13.50 23.10 1.93
C GLU A 18 -14.75 22.33 1.45
N ALA A 19 -15.77 23.06 0.94
CA ALA A 19 -16.95 22.43 0.36
C ALA A 19 -16.65 21.66 -0.94
N TYR A 20 -15.72 22.15 -1.76
CA TYR A 20 -15.27 21.46 -2.97
C TYR A 20 -14.47 20.21 -2.62
N GLU A 21 -13.50 20.31 -1.70
CA GLU A 21 -12.70 19.19 -1.22
C GLU A 21 -13.58 18.10 -0.58
N GLY A 22 -14.56 18.50 0.24
CA GLY A 22 -15.56 17.58 0.79
C GLY A 22 -16.42 16.91 -0.28
N ALA A 23 -16.88 17.64 -1.29
CA ALA A 23 -17.66 17.05 -2.39
C ALA A 23 -16.81 16.18 -3.34
N VAL A 24 -15.50 16.42 -3.42
CA VAL A 24 -14.56 15.63 -4.22
C VAL A 24 -14.10 14.37 -3.48
N VAL A 25 -14.15 14.34 -2.15
CA VAL A 25 -13.84 13.14 -1.37
C VAL A 25 -14.76 11.98 -1.78
N ASP A 26 -16.07 12.23 -1.91
CA ASP A 26 -17.04 11.21 -2.35
C ASP A 26 -16.89 10.82 -3.84
N LEU A 27 -16.03 11.51 -4.59
CA LEU A 27 -15.69 11.21 -5.99
C LEU A 27 -14.34 10.47 -6.11
N ASP A 28 -13.54 10.33 -5.03
CA ASP A 28 -12.36 9.48 -5.10
C ASP A 28 -12.84 8.02 -5.20
N PRO A 29 -12.49 7.29 -6.27
CA PRO A 29 -12.85 5.89 -6.40
C PRO A 29 -12.33 5.01 -5.25
N ARG A 30 -11.40 5.51 -4.42
CA ARG A 30 -10.92 4.83 -3.21
C ARG A 30 -11.92 4.76 -2.06
N ASP A 31 -12.89 5.68 -1.99
CA ASP A 31 -13.94 5.67 -0.95
C ASP A 31 -15.14 4.79 -1.34
N ALA A 32 -15.03 4.06 -2.46
CA ALA A 32 -16.07 3.13 -2.88
C ALA A 32 -16.08 1.88 -1.98
N PRO A 33 -17.27 1.33 -1.62
CA PRO A 33 -17.37 0.13 -0.76
C PRO A 33 -16.61 -1.11 -1.26
N VAL A 34 -16.34 -1.16 -2.57
CA VAL A 34 -15.55 -2.23 -3.18
C VAL A 34 -14.06 -2.09 -2.85
N VAL A 35 -13.54 -0.87 -2.72
CA VAL A 35 -12.16 -0.61 -2.33
C VAL A 35 -11.97 -0.95 -0.86
N ASP A 36 -12.89 -0.55 0.02
CA ASP A 36 -12.89 -0.96 1.44
C ASP A 36 -12.82 -2.50 1.60
N ALA A 37 -13.60 -3.23 0.79
CA ALA A 37 -13.59 -4.69 0.82
C ALA A 37 -12.27 -5.30 0.33
N LEU A 38 -11.61 -4.65 -0.65
CA LEU A 38 -10.31 -5.08 -1.15
C LEU A 38 -9.19 -4.77 -0.16
N ASP A 39 -9.24 -3.60 0.49
CA ASP A 39 -8.29 -3.22 1.52
C ASP A 39 -8.38 -4.17 2.73
N ALA A 40 -9.60 -4.48 3.18
CA ALA A 40 -9.81 -5.48 4.24
C ALA A 40 -9.27 -6.87 3.87
N PHE A 41 -9.41 -7.28 2.60
CA PHE A 41 -8.82 -8.53 2.11
C PHE A 41 -7.29 -8.46 2.06
N ILE A 42 -6.72 -7.33 1.64
CA ILE A 42 -5.27 -7.12 1.64
C ILE A 42 -4.74 -7.25 3.06
N ASP A 43 -5.33 -6.56 4.03
CA ASP A 43 -4.92 -6.59 5.43
C ASP A 43 -4.87 -8.03 5.97
N GLU A 44 -5.94 -8.81 5.78
CA GLU A 44 -6.00 -10.22 6.19
C GLU A 44 -4.86 -11.05 5.54
N THR A 45 -4.60 -10.86 4.24
CA THR A 45 -3.53 -11.61 3.58
C THR A 45 -2.12 -11.20 4.04
N GLN A 46 -1.94 -10.00 4.57
CA GLN A 46 -0.63 -9.50 5.02
C GLN A 46 -0.24 -10.03 6.41
N ASP A 47 -1.16 -10.60 7.20
CA ASP A 47 -0.90 -11.05 8.59
C ASP A 47 0.31 -11.99 8.71
N VAL A 48 0.53 -12.86 7.73
CA VAL A 48 1.64 -13.83 7.71
C VAL A 48 2.81 -13.41 6.82
N VAL A 49 2.74 -12.24 6.18
CA VAL A 49 3.77 -11.73 5.26
C VAL A 49 4.84 -10.97 6.05
N THR A 50 5.42 -11.65 7.05
CA THR A 50 6.43 -11.09 7.95
C THR A 50 7.75 -11.84 7.82
N GLY A 51 8.84 -11.12 7.57
CA GLY A 51 10.18 -11.68 7.43
C GLY A 51 11.22 -10.68 6.96
N THR A 52 12.46 -11.14 6.78
CA THR A 52 13.58 -10.33 6.31
C THR A 52 14.00 -10.74 4.90
N ALA A 53 14.21 -9.76 4.01
CA ALA A 53 14.77 -9.97 2.69
C ALA A 53 16.12 -9.25 2.54
N THR A 54 17.19 -10.00 2.29
CA THR A 54 18.52 -9.43 2.05
C THR A 54 18.63 -9.02 0.59
N VAL A 55 18.94 -7.74 0.33
CA VAL A 55 19.02 -7.18 -1.02
C VAL A 55 20.43 -6.73 -1.34
N LYS A 56 20.96 -7.19 -2.47
CA LYS A 56 22.19 -6.66 -3.06
C LYS A 56 21.84 -5.49 -3.98
N VAL A 57 22.38 -4.32 -3.67
CA VAL A 57 22.25 -3.12 -4.47
C VAL A 57 23.57 -2.83 -5.16
N SER A 58 23.55 -2.70 -6.49
CA SER A 58 24.75 -2.41 -7.30
C SER A 58 24.33 -1.72 -8.59
N GLY A 59 25.12 -0.80 -9.14
CA GLY A 59 24.92 -0.32 -10.53
C GLY A 59 23.52 0.21 -10.88
N GLY A 60 22.75 0.72 -9.90
CA GLY A 60 21.36 1.17 -10.10
C GLY A 60 20.31 0.06 -10.07
N ASN A 61 20.69 -1.19 -9.78
CA ASN A 61 19.79 -2.33 -9.64
C ASN A 61 19.74 -2.87 -8.21
N CYS A 62 18.60 -3.43 -7.83
CA CYS A 62 18.38 -4.13 -6.55
C CYS A 62 17.99 -5.58 -6.84
N ARG A 63 18.66 -6.55 -6.21
CA ARG A 63 18.35 -7.97 -6.33
C ARG A 63 18.28 -8.62 -4.96
N VAL A 64 17.18 -9.33 -4.67
CA VAL A 64 17.06 -10.14 -3.45
C VAL A 64 18.00 -11.34 -3.55
N VAL A 65 18.81 -11.56 -2.52
CA VAL A 65 19.81 -12.64 -2.44
C VAL A 65 19.53 -13.66 -1.34
N ALA A 66 18.74 -13.29 -0.33
CA ALA A 66 18.29 -14.21 0.72
C ALA A 66 16.93 -13.77 1.28
N ARG A 67 16.20 -14.71 1.87
CA ARG A 67 14.93 -14.49 2.56
C ARG A 67 14.89 -15.36 3.82
N ASP A 68 14.33 -14.82 4.89
CA ASP A 68 14.13 -15.49 6.17
C ASP A 68 12.78 -15.08 6.75
N SER A 69 12.00 -16.02 7.29
CA SER A 69 10.67 -15.76 7.84
C SER A 69 10.24 -16.92 8.74
N GLU A 70 9.71 -16.62 9.93
CA GLU A 70 9.09 -17.60 10.83
C GLU A 70 7.79 -18.20 10.24
N TYR A 71 7.15 -17.47 9.32
CA TYR A 71 5.95 -17.89 8.59
C TYR A 71 6.28 -18.49 7.22
N ALA A 72 7.55 -18.84 6.96
CA ALA A 72 7.94 -19.43 5.69
C ALA A 72 7.20 -20.75 5.45
N VAL A 73 6.43 -20.81 4.35
CA VAL A 73 5.87 -22.07 3.84
C VAL A 73 6.97 -22.97 3.26
N TYR A 74 8.18 -22.44 3.06
CA TYR A 74 9.36 -23.20 2.67
C TYR A 74 9.87 -24.04 3.84
N SER A 75 10.08 -25.34 3.61
CA SER A 75 10.74 -26.26 4.54
C SER A 75 11.99 -26.83 3.90
N GLU A 76 13.15 -26.61 4.54
CA GLU A 76 14.45 -27.10 4.06
C GLU A 76 14.52 -28.63 4.10
N GLU A 77 13.96 -29.27 5.12
CA GLU A 77 13.91 -30.74 5.25
C GLU A 77 13.21 -31.39 4.05
N MET A 78 12.10 -30.79 3.60
CA MET A 78 11.34 -31.27 2.43
C MET A 78 12.00 -30.93 1.09
N ALA A 79 12.92 -29.97 1.06
CA ALA A 79 13.60 -29.51 -0.15
C ALA A 79 15.04 -30.05 -0.30
N SER A 80 15.57 -30.68 0.75
CA SER A 80 16.94 -31.19 0.79
C SER A 80 17.06 -32.55 0.09
N PHE A 81 18.19 -32.76 -0.59
CA PHE A 81 18.62 -34.06 -1.10
C PHE A 81 19.64 -34.75 -0.17
N ASN A 82 19.92 -34.18 1.00
CA ASN A 82 20.88 -34.73 1.99
C ASN A 82 20.23 -35.76 2.94
N THR A 83 19.26 -36.54 2.47
CA THR A 83 18.74 -37.68 3.23
C THR A 83 19.67 -38.87 3.03
N GLU A 84 20.13 -39.44 4.15
CA GLU A 84 20.90 -40.69 4.20
C GLU A 84 20.11 -41.93 3.71
N ASP A 85 18.90 -41.74 3.18
CA ASP A 85 17.94 -42.76 2.73
C ASP A 85 17.89 -42.90 1.19
N VAL A 86 19.03 -42.73 0.52
CA VAL A 86 19.23 -43.18 -0.87
C VAL A 86 20.43 -44.11 -0.91
N ALA A 87 20.23 -45.34 -0.44
CA ALA A 87 21.14 -46.47 -0.58
C ALA A 87 20.40 -47.70 -1.14
#